data_AF-A0A126V665-F1
#
_entry.id   AF-A0A126V665-F1
#
_cell.length_a   1.000
_cell.length_b   1.000
_cell.length_c   1.000
_cell.angle_alpha   90.00
_cell.angle_beta   90.00
_cell.angle_gamma   90.00
#
_symmetry.space_group_name_H-M   'P 1'
#
loop_
_entity.id
_entity.type
_entity.pdbx_description
1 polymer ?
#
loop_
_entity_poly.entity_id
_entity_poly.type
_entity_poly.pdbx_seq_one_letter_code
_entity_poly.pdbx_strand_id
1 'polypeptide(L)'
;MTNPKPGYFRATAVLLSAAFGLSACVDKGVHVASLSEPELAVSQASAPPNAREGSCWARDETPATIQTTTEKFLVEPEEVDASGTIAKPAIYRVETRQEITRQRDEIWFETPCSETIGEDFILNLQRALSVRGYYAGPINGEMDSPTRQSVRKYQKIQGLNSSIVSLEAAQQLGLSNYILD
;
A
#
# COMPACT_ATOMS: atom_id res chain seq x y z
N MET A 1 46.26 7.81 -57.28
CA MET A 1 46.41 6.53 -56.55
C MET A 1 45.11 6.31 -55.79
N THR A 2 44.09 5.76 -56.44
CA THR A 2 43.74 4.32 -56.51
C THR A 2 43.15 3.80 -55.21
N ASN A 3 41.82 3.65 -55.23
CA ASN A 3 41.02 2.81 -54.32
C ASN A 3 41.54 1.36 -54.34
N PRO A 4 41.30 0.52 -53.32
CA PRO A 4 40.09 -0.29 -53.40
C PRO A 4 39.37 -0.62 -52.07
N LYS A 5 38.08 -0.89 -52.25
CA LYS A 5 37.07 -1.43 -51.33
C LYS A 5 37.40 -2.85 -50.86
N PRO A 6 36.92 -3.28 -49.68
CA PRO A 6 36.60 -4.67 -49.44
C PRO A 6 35.10 -4.90 -49.72
N GLY A 7 34.81 -5.74 -50.71
CA GLY A 7 33.49 -6.33 -50.89
C GLY A 7 33.45 -7.69 -50.21
N TYR A 8 32.30 -8.08 -49.65
CA TYR A 8 32.03 -9.49 -49.37
C TYR A 8 30.57 -9.85 -49.69
N PHE A 9 30.47 -10.70 -50.70
CA PHE A 9 29.64 -11.91 -50.82
C PHE A 9 28.13 -11.83 -50.52
N ARG A 10 27.37 -11.88 -51.63
CA ARG A 10 26.04 -12.48 -51.68
C ARG A 10 26.17 -13.99 -51.41
N ALA A 11 25.48 -14.48 -50.39
CA ALA A 11 25.18 -15.89 -50.23
C ALA A 11 23.67 -16.04 -50.04
N THR A 12 22.99 -16.36 -51.13
CA THR A 12 21.68 -17.00 -51.12
C THR A 12 21.84 -18.41 -50.56
N ALA A 13 21.19 -18.71 -49.44
CA ALA A 13 21.02 -20.07 -48.95
C ALA A 13 19.56 -20.27 -48.54
N VAL A 14 18.83 -20.95 -49.41
CA VAL A 14 17.51 -21.54 -49.14
C VAL A 14 17.72 -22.60 -48.08
N LEU A 15 17.12 -22.43 -46.90
CA LEU A 15 17.14 -23.44 -45.83
C LEU A 15 15.73 -23.99 -45.62
N LEU A 16 15.64 -25.28 -45.93
CA LEU A 16 14.55 -26.23 -45.69
C LEU A 16 13.93 -26.08 -44.29
N SER A 17 12.61 -25.88 -44.25
CA SER A 17 11.80 -26.02 -43.05
C SER A 17 11.69 -27.50 -42.65
N ALA A 18 12.41 -27.90 -41.60
CA ALA A 18 12.22 -29.19 -40.93
C ALA A 18 11.15 -29.05 -39.83
N ALA A 19 9.95 -29.56 -40.09
CA ALA A 19 8.88 -29.65 -39.10
C ALA A 19 9.16 -30.82 -38.14
N PHE A 20 9.77 -30.54 -36.99
CA PHE A 20 9.85 -31.48 -35.87
C PHE A 20 8.57 -31.40 -35.04
N GLY A 21 7.75 -32.46 -35.12
CA GLY A 21 6.64 -32.69 -34.22
C GLY A 21 7.14 -33.12 -32.83
N LEU A 22 6.89 -32.29 -31.83
CA LEU A 22 6.95 -32.65 -30.42
C LEU A 22 5.53 -32.51 -29.87
N SER A 23 4.83 -33.64 -29.80
CA SER A 23 3.56 -33.77 -29.08
C SER A 23 3.86 -33.63 -27.58
N ALA A 24 3.36 -32.57 -26.96
CA ALA A 24 3.49 -32.35 -25.53
C ALA A 24 2.57 -33.31 -24.75
N CYS A 25 3.11 -33.95 -23.71
CA CYS A 25 2.30 -34.65 -22.71
C CYS A 25 1.43 -33.63 -21.98
N VAL A 26 0.11 -33.78 -22.07
CA VAL A 26 -0.85 -33.13 -21.17
C VAL A 26 -0.73 -33.82 -19.82
N ASP A 27 -0.05 -33.18 -18.89
CA ASP A 27 -0.13 -33.53 -17.47
C ASP A 27 -1.49 -33.01 -16.98
N LYS A 28 -2.43 -33.93 -16.74
CA LYS A 28 -3.71 -33.59 -16.14
C LYS A 28 -3.45 -33.30 -14.67
N GLY A 29 -3.20 -32.02 -14.38
CA GLY A 29 -3.06 -31.52 -13.02
C GLY A 29 -4.19 -32.03 -12.14
N VAL A 30 -3.80 -32.66 -11.04
CA VAL A 30 -4.69 -33.08 -9.96
C VAL A 30 -5.43 -31.85 -9.44
N HIS A 31 -6.76 -31.81 -9.57
CA HIS A 31 -7.57 -30.83 -8.88
C HIS A 31 -7.62 -31.18 -7.40
N VAL A 32 -6.69 -30.62 -6.62
CA VAL A 32 -6.81 -30.57 -5.18
C VAL A 32 -7.97 -29.61 -4.88
N ALA A 33 -9.07 -30.14 -4.38
CA ALA A 33 -10.16 -29.32 -3.87
C ALA A 33 -9.60 -28.48 -2.70
N SER A 34 -9.40 -27.19 -2.96
CA SER A 34 -9.02 -26.22 -1.94
C SER A 34 -10.16 -26.16 -0.92
N LEU A 35 -9.88 -26.55 0.32
CA LEU A 35 -10.75 -26.21 1.43
C LEU A 35 -10.80 -24.69 1.53
N SER A 36 -12.00 -24.12 1.39
CA SER A 36 -12.24 -22.70 1.47
C SER A 36 -11.97 -22.20 2.90
N GLU A 37 -10.93 -21.40 3.06
CA GLU A 37 -10.87 -20.44 4.17
C GLU A 37 -12.14 -19.56 4.12
N PRO A 38 -12.71 -19.17 5.27
CA PRO A 38 -13.81 -18.22 5.25
C PRO A 38 -13.27 -16.93 4.65
N GLU A 39 -13.75 -16.60 3.45
CA GLU A 39 -13.43 -15.38 2.74
C GLU A 39 -13.76 -14.23 3.71
N LEU A 40 -12.71 -13.60 4.24
CA LEU A 40 -12.80 -12.30 4.90
C LEU A 40 -13.59 -11.44 3.91
N ALA A 41 -14.88 -11.22 4.18
CA ALA A 41 -15.74 -10.47 3.31
C ALA A 41 -15.20 -9.03 3.28
N VAL A 42 -14.34 -8.76 2.29
CA VAL A 42 -13.87 -7.42 2.00
C VAL A 42 -15.10 -6.69 1.49
N SER A 43 -15.75 -5.95 2.38
CA SER A 43 -16.85 -5.06 2.02
C SER A 43 -16.36 -4.18 0.86
N GLN A 44 -16.94 -4.37 -0.33
CA GLN A 44 -16.64 -3.62 -1.56
C GLN A 44 -17.54 -2.38 -1.70
N ALA A 45 -18.19 -1.93 -0.61
CA ALA A 45 -19.06 -0.77 -0.68
C ALA A 45 -18.29 0.44 -1.24
N SER A 46 -18.92 1.20 -2.14
CA SER A 46 -18.36 2.43 -2.70
C SER A 46 -18.73 3.67 -1.87
N ALA A 47 -19.68 3.53 -0.94
CA ALA A 47 -20.21 4.58 -0.08
C ALA A 47 -20.89 3.97 1.17
N PRO A 48 -21.04 4.74 2.27
CA PRO A 48 -21.77 4.28 3.45
C PRO A 48 -23.29 4.13 3.18
N PRO A 49 -24.02 3.34 3.99
CA PRO A 49 -25.45 3.03 3.76
C PRO A 49 -26.40 4.24 3.65
N ASN A 50 -26.00 5.40 4.17
CA ASN A 50 -26.81 6.64 4.18
C ASN A 50 -26.18 7.76 3.34
N ALA A 51 -25.43 7.42 2.29
CA ALA A 51 -24.81 8.40 1.39
C ALA A 51 -25.86 9.22 0.61
N ARG A 52 -25.62 10.52 0.46
CA ARG A 52 -26.46 11.42 -0.34
C ARG A 52 -26.36 11.06 -1.82
N GLU A 53 -27.47 11.15 -2.56
CA GLU A 53 -27.44 10.96 -4.01
C GLU A 53 -26.46 11.95 -4.68
N GLY A 54 -25.67 11.47 -5.63
CA GLY A 54 -24.65 12.27 -6.33
C GLY A 54 -23.40 12.61 -5.50
N SER A 55 -23.32 12.19 -4.23
CA SER A 55 -22.11 12.38 -3.42
C SER A 55 -21.09 11.27 -3.65
N CYS A 56 -19.81 11.64 -3.64
CA CYS A 56 -18.69 10.72 -3.78
C CYS A 56 -18.02 10.50 -2.43
N TRP A 57 -17.68 9.25 -2.14
CA TRP A 57 -17.17 8.83 -0.83
C TRP A 57 -15.83 8.13 -0.96
N ALA A 58 -14.97 8.39 0.01
CA ALA A 58 -13.74 7.68 0.23
C ALA A 58 -13.84 6.87 1.51
N ARG A 59 -13.25 5.67 1.46
CA ARG A 59 -12.97 4.86 2.64
C ARG A 59 -11.48 4.88 2.88
N ASP A 60 -11.09 5.13 4.11
CA ASP A 60 -9.73 4.87 4.57
C ASP A 60 -9.78 4.01 5.83
N GLU A 61 -8.71 3.25 6.07
CA GLU A 61 -8.62 2.31 7.17
C GLU A 61 -7.37 2.61 7.99
N THR A 62 -7.56 2.86 9.28
CA THR A 62 -6.44 2.88 10.20
C THR A 62 -6.20 1.43 10.67
N PRO A 63 -5.05 0.82 10.35
CA PRO A 63 -4.80 -0.56 10.73
C PRO A 63 -4.68 -0.71 12.25
N ALA A 64 -5.05 -1.89 12.74
CA ALA A 64 -4.83 -2.25 14.12
C ALA A 64 -3.32 -2.25 14.45
N THR A 65 -2.99 -1.86 15.68
CA THR A 65 -1.61 -1.98 16.20
C THR A 65 -1.57 -3.13 17.19
N ILE A 66 -0.65 -4.07 16.97
CA ILE A 66 -0.44 -5.24 17.83
C ILE A 66 0.90 -5.06 18.53
N GLN A 67 0.89 -5.20 19.86
CA GLN A 67 2.10 -5.25 20.66
C GLN A 67 2.41 -6.71 21.01
N THR A 68 3.63 -7.14 20.72
CA THR A 68 4.15 -8.45 21.11
C THR A 68 5.16 -8.25 22.23
N THR A 69 4.84 -8.80 23.41
CA THR A 69 5.71 -8.75 24.59
C THR A 69 6.25 -10.15 24.86
N THR A 70 7.57 -10.27 24.99
CA THR A 70 8.24 -11.52 25.36
C THR A 70 8.88 -11.35 26.73
N GLU A 71 8.40 -12.12 27.70
CA GLU A 71 8.88 -12.10 29.07
C GLU A 71 9.64 -13.39 29.40
N LYS A 72 10.75 -13.25 30.13
CA LYS A 72 11.60 -14.36 30.56
C LYS A 72 11.48 -14.54 32.07
N PHE A 73 10.86 -15.62 32.50
CA PHE A 73 10.65 -15.97 33.89
C PHE A 73 11.73 -16.95 34.35
N LEU A 74 12.41 -16.65 35.46
CA LEU A 74 13.30 -17.60 36.13
C LEU A 74 12.44 -18.67 36.80
N VAL A 75 12.61 -19.93 36.37
CA VAL A 75 11.87 -21.07 36.90
C VAL A 75 12.68 -21.74 37.99
N GLU A 76 13.97 -21.97 37.72
CA GLU A 76 14.90 -22.52 38.69
C GLU A 76 16.14 -21.64 38.71
N PRO A 77 16.56 -21.14 39.89
CA PRO A 77 17.81 -20.41 40.01
C PRO A 77 18.99 -21.34 39.69
N GLU A 78 20.13 -20.73 39.36
CA GLU A 78 21.38 -21.48 39.28
C GLU A 78 21.82 -21.94 40.68
N GLU A 79 22.43 -23.12 40.74
CA GLU A 79 23.06 -23.65 41.94
C GLU A 79 24.58 -23.65 41.75
N VAL A 80 25.28 -23.16 42.75
CA VAL A 80 26.74 -23.09 42.82
C VAL A 80 27.26 -24.02 43.92
N ASP A 81 28.38 -24.69 43.65
CA ASP A 81 29.03 -25.56 44.63
C ASP A 81 29.88 -24.77 45.64
N ALA A 82 30.48 -25.48 46.60
CA ALA A 82 31.34 -24.89 47.63
C ALA A 82 32.62 -24.24 47.08
N SER A 83 33.01 -24.52 45.84
CA SER A 83 34.14 -23.88 45.16
C SER A 83 33.76 -22.58 44.44
N GLY A 84 32.46 -22.26 44.40
CA GLY A 84 31.92 -21.13 43.64
C GLY A 84 31.69 -21.45 42.16
N THR A 85 31.79 -22.71 41.75
CA THR A 85 31.54 -23.14 40.37
C THR A 85 30.06 -23.47 40.18
N ILE A 86 29.47 -23.10 39.02
CA ILE A 86 28.07 -23.41 38.70
C ILE A 86 27.91 -24.94 38.60
N ALA A 87 27.20 -25.52 39.55
CA ALA A 87 26.87 -26.94 39.58
C ALA A 87 25.62 -27.24 38.74
N LYS A 88 24.66 -26.31 38.71
CA LYS A 88 23.44 -26.41 37.89
C LYS A 88 23.09 -25.03 37.33
N PRO A 89 22.91 -24.88 36.01
CA PRO A 89 22.53 -23.60 35.42
C PRO A 89 21.08 -23.23 35.74
N ALA A 90 20.78 -21.94 35.75
CA ALA A 90 19.43 -21.43 35.86
C ALA A 90 18.55 -21.90 34.69
N ILE A 91 17.31 -22.27 35.00
CA ILE A 91 16.28 -22.63 34.01
C ILE A 91 15.30 -21.48 33.89
N TYR A 92 15.00 -21.10 32.64
CA TYR A 92 14.05 -20.03 32.34
C TYR A 92 12.91 -20.53 31.47
N ARG A 93 11.74 -19.92 31.66
CA ARG A 93 10.60 -20.02 30.76
C ARG A 93 10.45 -18.70 30.02
N VAL A 94 10.17 -18.78 28.73
CA VAL A 94 9.85 -17.61 27.92
C VAL A 94 8.37 -17.67 27.59
N GLU A 95 7.65 -16.59 27.88
CA GLU A 95 6.25 -16.45 27.50
C GLU A 95 6.11 -15.26 26.56
N THR A 96 5.39 -15.46 25.47
CA THR A 96 5.11 -14.42 24.48
C THR A 96 3.62 -14.12 24.50
N ARG A 97 3.27 -12.86 24.70
CA ARG A 97 1.89 -12.36 24.68
C ARG A 97 1.73 -11.36 23.55
N GLN A 98 0.64 -11.50 22.80
CA GLN A 98 0.20 -10.50 21.82
C GLN A 98 -1.02 -9.77 22.36
N GLU A 99 -1.00 -8.45 22.30
CA GLU A 99 -2.09 -7.59 22.73
C GLU A 99 -2.43 -6.59 21.62
N ILE A 100 -3.71 -6.49 21.26
CA ILE A 100 -4.20 -5.48 20.32
C ILE A 100 -4.31 -4.17 21.09
N THR A 101 -3.30 -3.31 20.97
CA THR A 101 -3.26 -2.02 21.69
C THR A 101 -4.12 -0.95 21.01
N ARG A 102 -4.42 -1.13 19.71
CA ARG A 102 -5.35 -0.29 18.96
C ARG A 102 -6.14 -1.13 17.97
N GLN A 103 -7.45 -1.00 17.98
CA GLN A 103 -8.33 -1.67 17.01
C GLN A 103 -8.22 -1.04 15.61
N ARG A 104 -8.64 -1.80 14.61
CA ARG A 104 -8.77 -1.30 13.23
C ARG A 104 -10.04 -0.48 13.16
N ASP A 105 -9.90 0.76 12.71
CA ASP A 105 -11.02 1.68 12.51
C ASP A 105 -11.16 2.01 11.02
N GLU A 106 -12.37 1.87 10.50
CA GLU A 106 -12.76 2.27 9.14
C GLU A 106 -13.42 3.64 9.19
N ILE A 107 -12.94 4.57 8.36
CA ILE A 107 -13.50 5.92 8.25
C ILE A 107 -14.06 6.15 6.86
N TRP A 108 -15.28 6.67 6.81
CA TRP A 108 -15.97 7.11 5.59
C TRP A 108 -16.07 8.63 5.59
N PHE A 109 -15.73 9.25 4.47
CA PHE A 109 -15.85 10.69 4.31
C PHE A 109 -16.14 11.07 2.86
N GLU A 110 -16.87 12.17 2.64
CA GLU A 110 -17.10 12.70 1.30
C GLU A 110 -15.78 13.17 0.70
N THR A 111 -15.60 12.96 -0.61
CA THR A 111 -14.44 13.37 -1.42
C THR A 111 -14.96 14.03 -2.69
N PRO A 112 -14.21 14.94 -3.32
CA PRO A 112 -14.50 15.33 -4.70
C PRO A 112 -14.61 14.09 -5.59
N CYS A 113 -15.60 14.09 -6.49
CA CYS A 113 -15.82 12.98 -7.42
C CYS A 113 -14.65 12.82 -8.38
N SER A 114 -14.38 11.60 -8.84
CA SER A 114 -13.19 11.31 -9.65
C SER A 114 -13.15 12.11 -10.95
N GLU A 115 -14.30 12.42 -11.56
CA GLU A 115 -14.41 13.29 -12.72
C GLU A 115 -14.00 14.75 -12.46
N THR A 116 -14.04 15.20 -11.20
CA THR A 116 -13.60 16.55 -10.80
C THR A 116 -12.12 16.59 -10.42
N ILE A 117 -11.52 15.45 -10.09
CA ILE A 117 -10.10 15.33 -9.74
C ILE A 117 -9.29 15.18 -11.04
N GLY A 118 -9.12 16.29 -11.75
CA GLY A 118 -8.24 16.41 -12.91
C GLY A 118 -6.90 17.09 -12.60
N GLU A 119 -6.07 17.26 -13.63
CA GLU A 119 -4.76 17.94 -13.53
C GLU A 119 -4.88 19.35 -12.94
N ASP A 120 -5.84 20.15 -13.43
CA ASP A 120 -6.09 21.51 -12.92
C ASP A 120 -6.46 21.54 -11.44
N PHE A 121 -7.25 20.57 -10.99
CA PHE A 121 -7.59 20.43 -9.57
C PHE A 121 -6.33 20.15 -8.75
N ILE A 122 -5.46 19.24 -9.22
CA ILE A 122 -4.23 18.87 -8.52
C ILE A 122 -3.23 20.03 -8.52
N LEU A 123 -3.10 20.78 -9.61
CA LEU A 123 -2.26 21.99 -9.67
C LEU A 123 -2.71 23.01 -8.62
N ASN A 124 -4.02 23.25 -8.50
CA ASN A 124 -4.57 24.16 -7.51
C ASN A 124 -4.42 23.62 -6.08
N LEU A 125 -4.58 22.31 -5.89
CA LEU A 125 -4.33 21.63 -4.61
C LEU A 125 -2.89 21.82 -4.16
N GLN A 126 -1.92 21.53 -5.02
CA GLN A 126 -0.49 21.70 -4.74
C GLN A 126 -0.18 23.16 -4.39
N ARG A 127 -0.70 24.14 -5.14
CA ARG A 127 -0.56 25.58 -4.81
C ARG A 127 -1.15 25.91 -3.44
N ALA A 128 -2.38 25.48 -3.17
CA ALA A 128 -3.08 25.77 -1.93
C ALA A 128 -2.38 25.17 -0.70
N LEU A 129 -1.82 23.96 -0.85
CA LEU A 129 -1.01 23.30 0.18
C LEU A 129 0.35 23.98 0.36
N SER A 130 0.99 24.43 -0.73
CA SER A 130 2.26 25.18 -0.66
C SER A 130 2.12 26.48 0.10
N VAL A 131 1.09 27.29 -0.22
CA VAL A 131 0.82 28.57 0.46
C VAL A 131 0.63 28.37 1.97
N ARG A 132 0.05 27.24 2.36
CA ARG A 132 -0.18 26.88 3.77
C ARG A 132 1.00 26.15 4.43
N GLY A 133 2.10 25.96 3.72
CA GLY A 133 3.33 25.32 4.24
C GLY A 133 3.26 23.80 4.39
N TYR A 134 2.31 23.13 3.72
CA TYR A 134 2.17 21.67 3.75
C TYR A 134 2.92 20.98 2.60
N TYR A 135 3.06 21.65 1.46
CA TYR A 135 3.72 21.11 0.26
C TYR A 135 4.95 21.95 -0.11
N ALA A 136 6.04 21.29 -0.49
CA ALA A 136 7.28 21.92 -0.92
C ALA A 136 7.83 21.32 -2.24
N GLY A 137 7.03 20.50 -2.91
CA GLY A 137 7.37 19.86 -4.18
C GLY A 137 7.03 20.71 -5.41
N PRO A 138 7.32 20.19 -6.61
CA PRO A 138 6.96 20.85 -7.86
C PRO A 138 5.45 20.89 -8.06
N ILE A 139 4.92 22.02 -8.53
CA ILE A 139 3.50 22.13 -8.92
C ILE A 139 3.37 21.58 -10.34
N ASN A 140 3.13 20.28 -10.47
CA ASN A 140 3.11 19.52 -11.72
C ASN A 140 1.74 18.89 -12.06
N GLY A 141 0.75 19.03 -11.19
CA GLY A 141 -0.58 18.47 -11.43
C GLY A 141 -0.66 16.95 -11.23
N GLU A 142 0.39 16.33 -10.68
CA GLU A 142 0.41 14.91 -10.41
C GLU A 142 0.06 14.61 -8.95
N MET A 143 -0.92 13.71 -8.75
CA MET A 143 -1.23 13.19 -7.43
C MET A 143 -0.17 12.14 -7.06
N ASP A 144 1.03 12.59 -6.70
CA ASP A 144 2.19 11.76 -6.36
C ASP A 144 2.33 11.54 -4.84
N SER A 145 3.40 10.84 -4.42
CA SER A 145 3.64 10.55 -2.99
C SER A 145 3.83 11.82 -2.15
N PRO A 146 4.67 12.79 -2.55
CA PRO A 146 4.75 14.11 -1.91
C PRO A 146 3.39 14.81 -1.76
N THR A 147 2.57 14.83 -2.81
CA THR A 147 1.25 15.47 -2.79
C THR A 147 0.31 14.76 -1.82
N ARG A 148 0.21 13.43 -1.90
CA ARG A 148 -0.59 12.60 -0.98
C ARG A 148 -0.18 12.76 0.48
N GLN A 149 1.12 12.82 0.76
CA GLN A 149 1.62 13.03 2.12
C GLN A 149 1.24 14.42 2.65
N SER A 150 1.26 15.42 1.78
CA SER A 150 0.91 16.80 2.14
C SER A 150 -0.59 16.95 2.41
N VAL A 151 -1.44 16.29 1.61
CA VAL A 151 -2.88 16.13 1.89
C VAL A 151 -3.08 15.51 3.26
N ARG A 152 -2.41 14.37 3.54
CA ARG A 152 -2.51 13.70 4.85
C ARG A 152 -2.08 14.60 6.00
N LYS A 153 -0.98 15.33 5.84
CA LYS A 153 -0.49 16.26 6.87
C LYS A 153 -1.48 17.39 7.12
N TYR A 154 -2.07 17.96 6.06
CA TYR A 154 -3.09 19.01 6.17
C TYR A 154 -4.34 18.52 6.93
N GLN A 155 -4.85 17.35 6.54
CA GLN A 155 -6.07 16.77 7.10
C GLN A 155 -5.89 16.23 8.52
N LYS A 156 -4.69 15.77 8.89
CA LYS A 156 -4.42 15.18 10.21
C LYS A 156 -4.71 16.15 11.35
N ILE A 157 -4.47 17.46 11.14
CA ILE A 157 -4.77 18.50 12.14
C ILE A 157 -6.28 18.69 12.31
N GLN A 158 -7.07 18.38 11.28
CA GLN A 158 -8.54 18.39 11.30
C GLN A 158 -9.13 17.05 11.77
N GLY A 159 -8.30 16.14 12.31
CA GLY A 159 -8.73 14.83 12.80
C GLY A 159 -8.82 13.73 11.75
N LEU A 160 -8.49 14.00 10.48
CA LEU A 160 -8.57 13.03 9.40
C LEU A 160 -7.17 12.59 8.93
N ASN A 161 -6.78 11.35 9.24
CA ASN A 161 -5.46 10.82 8.90
C ASN A 161 -5.39 10.11 7.54
N SER A 162 -5.96 10.72 6.49
CA SER A 162 -6.06 10.12 5.15
C SER A 162 -5.23 10.85 4.09
N SER A 163 -4.75 10.11 3.08
CA SER A 163 -4.11 10.67 1.88
C SER A 163 -5.07 11.04 0.75
N ILE A 164 -6.35 10.67 0.88
CA ILE A 164 -7.41 11.06 -0.05
C ILE A 164 -7.94 12.42 0.38
N VAL A 165 -8.16 13.32 -0.58
CA VAL A 165 -8.65 14.69 -0.31
C VAL A 165 -10.13 14.62 0.05
N SER A 166 -10.49 14.92 1.30
CA SER A 166 -11.88 15.08 1.71
C SER A 166 -12.51 16.31 1.05
N LEU A 167 -13.84 16.27 0.87
CA LEU A 167 -14.63 17.38 0.36
C LEU A 167 -14.46 18.62 1.26
N GLU A 168 -14.44 18.42 2.58
CA GLU A 168 -14.19 19.49 3.55
C GLU A 168 -12.80 20.13 3.36
N ALA A 169 -11.75 19.32 3.22
CA ALA A 169 -10.42 19.85 2.94
C ALA A 169 -10.37 20.61 1.60
N ALA A 170 -11.03 20.08 0.57
CA ALA A 170 -11.13 20.77 -0.73
C ALA A 170 -11.82 22.14 -0.59
N GLN A 171 -12.90 22.23 0.19
CA GLN A 171 -13.59 23.49 0.49
C GLN A 171 -12.68 24.48 1.23
N GLN A 172 -12.02 24.05 2.30
CA GLN A 172 -11.11 24.90 3.08
C GLN A 172 -9.88 25.37 2.28
N LEU A 173 -9.46 24.58 1.30
CA LEU A 173 -8.37 24.92 0.39
C LEU A 173 -8.82 25.81 -0.78
N GLY A 174 -10.13 26.02 -0.95
CA GLY A 174 -10.72 26.82 -2.03
C GLY A 174 -10.73 26.10 -3.39
N LEU A 175 -10.81 24.77 -3.38
CA LEU A 175 -10.69 23.92 -4.57
C LEU A 175 -12.02 23.42 -5.11
N SER A 176 -13.07 23.43 -4.29
CA SER A 176 -14.40 22.98 -4.70
C SER A 176 -15.28 24.19 -5.04
N ASN A 177 -15.53 24.38 -6.34
CA ASN A 177 -16.74 25.08 -6.80
C ASN A 177 -17.91 24.10 -6.76
N TYR A 178 -18.33 23.69 -5.57
CA TYR A 178 -19.68 23.15 -5.38
C TYR A 178 -20.49 24.34 -4.89
N ILE A 179 -21.18 25.00 -5.83
CA ILE A 179 -22.27 25.90 -5.45
C ILE A 179 -23.25 25.00 -4.68
N LEU A 180 -23.42 25.29 -3.40
CA LEU A 180 -24.50 24.74 -2.60
C LEU A 180 -25.77 25.41 -3.14
N ASP A 181 -26.46 24.73 -4.05
CA ASP A 181 -27.85 25.06 -4.38
C ASP A 181 -28.79 24.56 -3.28
#